data_AF-A0AAP3F9H1-F1
#
_entry.id   AF-A0AAP3F9H1-F1
#
_cell.length_a   1.000
_cell.length_b   1.000
_cell.length_c   1.000
_cell.angle_alpha   90.00
_cell.angle_beta   90.00
_cell.angle_gamma   90.00
#
_symmetry.space_group_name_H-M   'P 1'
#
loop_
_entity.id
_entity.type
_entity.pdbx_description
1 polymer ?
#
loop_
_entity_poly.entity_id
_entity_poly.type
_entity_poly.pdbx_seq_one_letter_code
_entity_poly.pdbx_strand_id
1 'polypeptide(L)'
;MEADIRKSEDKILFDSINKIDKKALQDFIDEHKDNAYVDEAKKLLNELENRDYIHYGMEALKEDILATQTDKSINDPNKQILELIEAAFTVGTIDIDDLLDEIEDDNNFLNAWVIKELVKKQRLNYRDLEDIGIKPNFIQKLAGNVQRTRFDVPESISEISRKETTEVYFWGIPSSGKSCALGAILSVAGNGQVAKTMTLDSECQGFDYMNRLPQCFLSNGTVCVLPEGTPTMSTYEMGFDLTDQKDLVHPITCIDFAGELIKCMYKTFAKKPLTNRVSSSMFHFLIL
;
A
#
# COMPACT_ATOMS: atom_id res chain seq x y z
N MET A 1 20.95 6.16 -56.18
CA MET A 1 22.29 6.73 -55.87
C MET A 1 22.18 8.18 -55.43
N GLU A 2 21.86 9.17 -56.27
CA GLU A 2 21.66 10.57 -55.81
C GLU A 2 20.52 10.74 -54.80
N ALA A 3 19.38 10.09 -55.02
CA ALA A 3 18.25 10.14 -54.08
C ALA A 3 18.54 9.48 -52.72
N ASP A 4 19.38 8.44 -52.70
CA ASP A 4 19.78 7.73 -51.47
C ASP A 4 20.78 8.55 -50.65
N ILE A 5 21.70 9.25 -51.33
CA ILE A 5 22.67 10.15 -50.70
C ILE A 5 21.94 11.33 -50.06
N ARG A 6 21.01 11.97 -50.79
CA ARG A 6 20.21 13.09 -50.27
C ARG A 6 19.41 12.70 -49.03
N LYS A 7 18.77 11.53 -49.04
CA LYS A 7 18.00 11.02 -47.91
C LYS A 7 18.89 10.71 -46.69
N SER A 8 20.14 10.30 -46.91
CA SER A 8 21.11 10.07 -45.83
C SER A 8 21.63 11.35 -45.20
N GLU A 9 21.86 12.41 -46.01
CA GLU A 9 22.25 13.73 -45.53
C GLU A 9 21.11 14.41 -44.75
N ASP A 10 19.89 14.32 -45.26
CA ASP A 10 18.69 14.82 -44.59
C ASP A 10 18.49 14.20 -43.21
N LYS A 11 18.77 12.90 -43.09
CA LYS A 11 18.68 12.16 -41.83
C LYS A 11 19.74 12.61 -40.82
N ILE A 12 20.98 12.84 -41.25
CA ILE A 12 22.06 13.31 -40.36
C ILE A 12 21.70 14.67 -39.78
N LEU A 13 21.13 15.58 -40.59
CA LEU A 13 20.67 16.87 -40.13
C LEU A 13 19.55 16.74 -39.09
N PHE A 14 18.52 15.94 -39.38
CA PHE A 14 17.41 15.69 -38.45
C PHE A 14 17.85 14.98 -37.16
N ASP A 15 18.87 14.12 -37.22
CA ASP A 15 19.43 13.46 -36.05
C ASP A 15 20.28 14.39 -35.17
N SER A 16 20.75 15.52 -35.71
CA SER A 16 21.56 16.50 -34.99
C SER A 16 20.79 17.50 -34.13
N ILE A 17 19.47 17.64 -34.35
CA ILE A 17 18.63 18.59 -33.59
C ILE A 17 18.10 18.00 -32.28
N ASN A 18 17.83 18.88 -31.31
CA ASN A 18 17.20 18.51 -30.05
C ASN A 18 15.68 18.31 -30.23
N LYS A 19 15.24 17.05 -30.32
CA LYS A 19 13.84 16.67 -30.62
C LYS A 19 12.84 16.93 -29.48
N ILE A 20 13.29 17.39 -28.32
CA ILE A 20 12.42 17.80 -27.20
C ILE A 20 12.33 19.32 -27.04
N ASP A 21 13.07 20.09 -27.85
CA ASP A 21 13.02 21.55 -27.86
C ASP A 21 12.11 22.03 -29.00
N LYS A 22 10.99 22.66 -28.65
CA LYS A 22 10.02 23.20 -29.61
C LYS A 22 10.66 24.21 -30.57
N LYS A 23 11.58 25.04 -30.07
CA LYS A 23 12.25 26.04 -30.90
C LYS A 23 13.20 25.36 -31.89
N ALA A 24 13.97 24.38 -31.46
CA ALA A 24 14.85 23.62 -32.35
C ALA A 24 14.08 22.88 -33.46
N LEU A 25 12.91 22.30 -33.14
CA LEU A 25 12.02 21.68 -34.12
C LEU A 25 11.42 22.70 -35.08
N GLN A 26 10.97 23.85 -34.57
CA GLN A 26 10.42 24.93 -35.38
C GLN A 26 11.46 25.54 -36.32
N ASP A 27 12.66 25.84 -35.81
CA ASP A 27 13.80 26.35 -36.58
C ASP A 27 14.17 25.35 -37.70
N PHE A 28 14.20 24.04 -37.41
CA PHE A 28 14.43 23.00 -38.43
C PHE A 28 13.35 22.99 -39.53
N ILE A 29 12.07 23.08 -39.16
CA ILE A 29 10.96 23.11 -40.12
C ILE A 29 11.04 24.35 -41.02
N ASP A 30 11.44 25.49 -40.45
CA ASP A 30 11.51 26.76 -41.17
C ASP A 30 12.73 26.86 -42.09
N GLU A 31 13.88 26.34 -41.66
CA GLU A 31 15.14 26.37 -42.41
C GLU A 31 15.26 25.27 -43.47
N HIS A 32 14.61 24.11 -43.28
CA HIS A 32 14.78 22.93 -44.12
C HIS A 32 13.48 22.42 -44.76
N LYS A 33 12.70 23.32 -45.38
CA LYS A 33 11.35 23.04 -45.91
C LYS A 33 11.21 21.86 -46.88
N ASP A 34 12.29 21.52 -47.61
CA ASP A 34 12.32 20.44 -48.60
C ASP A 34 12.96 19.13 -48.07
N ASN A 35 13.36 19.09 -46.79
CA ASN A 35 13.99 17.93 -46.17
C ASN A 35 12.98 16.79 -45.96
N ALA A 36 13.41 15.55 -46.19
CA ALA A 36 12.57 14.36 -46.09
C ALA A 36 11.94 14.10 -44.70
N TYR A 37 12.43 14.75 -43.65
CA TYR A 37 12.00 14.59 -42.25
C TYR A 37 11.16 15.76 -41.71
N VAL A 38 10.79 16.74 -42.53
CA VAL A 38 9.94 17.87 -42.11
C VAL A 38 8.60 17.41 -41.55
N ASP A 39 7.96 16.40 -42.15
CA ASP A 39 6.68 15.88 -41.66
C ASP A 39 6.83 15.17 -40.31
N GLU A 40 7.97 14.51 -40.07
CA GLU A 40 8.30 13.90 -38.78
C GLU A 40 8.56 14.97 -37.71
N ALA A 41 9.32 16.02 -38.04
CA ALA A 41 9.52 17.18 -37.17
C ALA A 41 8.20 17.88 -36.80
N LYS A 42 7.30 18.09 -37.77
CA LYS A 42 5.96 18.66 -37.52
C LYS A 42 5.12 17.78 -36.61
N LYS A 43 5.20 16.46 -36.76
CA LYS A 43 4.49 15.52 -35.90
C LYS A 43 5.01 15.62 -34.45
N LEU A 44 6.32 15.64 -34.26
CA LEU A 44 6.95 15.80 -32.95
C LEU A 44 6.61 17.15 -32.31
N LEU A 45 6.64 18.25 -33.09
CA LEU A 45 6.26 19.57 -32.60
C LEU A 45 4.80 19.60 -32.17
N ASN A 46 3.89 19.07 -32.99
CA ASN A 46 2.47 19.02 -32.68
C ASN A 46 2.19 18.10 -31.48
N GLU A 47 2.96 17.01 -31.30
CA GLU A 47 2.91 16.20 -30.07
C GLU A 47 3.34 17.02 -28.84
N LEU A 48 4.39 17.83 -28.94
CA LEU A 48 4.85 18.71 -27.85
C LEU A 48 3.87 19.87 -27.58
N GLU A 49 3.23 20.43 -28.60
CA GLU A 49 2.22 21.48 -28.46
C GLU A 49 0.93 20.90 -27.86
N ASN A 50 0.47 19.73 -28.33
CA ASN A 50 -0.69 19.07 -27.72
C ASN A 50 -0.44 18.70 -26.26
N ARG A 51 0.81 18.40 -25.86
CA ARG A 51 1.18 18.23 -24.45
C ARG A 51 1.00 19.50 -23.61
N ASP A 52 1.19 20.69 -24.17
CA ASP A 52 0.92 21.95 -23.46
C ASP A 52 -0.58 22.17 -23.19
N TYR A 53 -1.43 21.67 -24.10
CA TYR A 53 -2.89 21.82 -24.00
C TYR A 53 -3.58 20.67 -23.25
N ILE A 54 -2.95 19.50 -23.19
CA ILE A 54 -3.37 18.40 -22.32
C ILE A 54 -2.75 18.64 -20.95
N HIS A 55 -3.50 19.31 -20.07
CA HIS A 55 -3.13 19.53 -18.66
C HIS A 55 -3.26 18.22 -17.84
N TYR A 56 -2.66 17.13 -18.32
CA TYR A 56 -2.48 15.93 -17.54
C TYR A 56 -1.25 16.17 -16.67
N GLY A 57 -1.43 16.83 -15.53
CA GLY A 57 -0.37 17.08 -14.56
C GLY A 57 -0.43 16.12 -13.38
N MET A 58 0.29 16.45 -12.30
CA MET A 58 0.33 15.63 -11.09
C MET A 58 -1.06 15.38 -10.48
N GLU A 59 -1.96 16.37 -10.52
CA GLU A 59 -3.35 16.23 -10.06
C GLU A 59 -4.14 15.15 -10.82
N ALA A 60 -4.02 15.11 -12.15
CA ALA A 60 -4.70 14.11 -12.96
C ALA A 60 -4.15 12.70 -12.68
N LEU A 61 -2.83 12.60 -12.52
CA LEU A 61 -2.18 11.34 -12.14
C LEU A 61 -2.64 10.87 -10.75
N LYS A 62 -2.77 11.79 -9.79
CA LYS A 62 -3.26 11.51 -8.43
C LYS A 62 -4.69 10.96 -8.45
N GLU A 63 -5.57 11.54 -9.25
CA GLU A 63 -6.93 11.03 -9.45
C GLU A 63 -6.92 9.62 -10.05
N ASP A 64 -6.09 9.36 -11.07
CA ASP A 64 -5.97 8.04 -11.70
C ASP A 64 -5.39 6.98 -10.75
N ILE A 65 -4.43 7.36 -9.92
CA ILE A 65 -3.88 6.49 -8.86
C ILE A 65 -4.97 6.15 -7.86
N LEU A 66 -5.74 7.14 -7.38
CA LEU A 66 -6.82 6.90 -6.43
C LEU A 66 -7.93 6.02 -7.01
N ALA A 67 -8.31 6.25 -8.27
CA ALA A 67 -9.25 5.40 -8.98
C ALA A 67 -8.74 3.96 -9.07
N THR A 68 -7.46 3.77 -9.40
CA THR A 68 -6.81 2.46 -9.49
C THR A 68 -6.76 1.74 -8.13
N GLN A 69 -6.48 2.47 -7.05
CA GLN A 69 -6.46 1.91 -5.69
C GLN A 69 -7.84 1.45 -5.20
N THR A 70 -8.91 2.09 -5.67
CA THR A 70 -10.27 1.86 -5.20
C THR A 70 -11.08 0.90 -6.08
N ASP A 71 -10.63 0.64 -7.32
CA ASP A 71 -11.28 -0.28 -8.24
C ASP A 71 -10.95 -1.75 -7.90
N LYS A 72 -11.99 -2.49 -7.51
CA LYS A 72 -11.92 -3.90 -7.13
C LYS A 72 -11.82 -4.87 -8.30
N SER A 73 -12.00 -4.39 -9.54
CA SER A 73 -11.88 -5.18 -10.76
C SER A 73 -10.42 -5.33 -11.22
N ILE A 74 -9.53 -4.48 -10.71
CA ILE A 74 -8.12 -4.48 -11.07
C ILE A 74 -7.41 -5.59 -10.30
N ASN A 75 -6.80 -6.52 -11.05
CA ASN A 75 -6.11 -7.68 -10.48
C ASN A 75 -4.81 -7.32 -9.75
N ASP A 76 -4.06 -6.35 -10.28
CA ASP A 76 -2.81 -5.86 -9.69
C ASP A 76 -2.74 -4.33 -9.75
N PRO A 77 -3.39 -3.65 -8.78
CA PRO A 77 -3.41 -2.18 -8.73
C PRO A 77 -2.01 -1.57 -8.65
N ASN A 78 -1.07 -2.23 -7.97
CA ASN A 78 0.27 -1.70 -7.76
C ASN A 78 1.06 -1.63 -9.08
N LYS A 79 0.94 -2.66 -9.90
CA LYS A 79 1.57 -2.68 -11.22
C LYS A 79 0.98 -1.59 -12.13
N GLN A 80 -0.33 -1.43 -12.13
CA GLN A 80 -1.00 -0.41 -12.95
C GLN A 80 -0.65 1.02 -12.50
N ILE A 81 -0.57 1.27 -11.19
CA ILE A 81 -0.07 2.55 -10.63
C ILE A 81 1.35 2.84 -11.11
N LEU A 82 2.24 1.85 -11.07
CA LEU A 82 3.61 2.00 -11.56
C LEU A 82 3.64 2.34 -13.07
N GLU A 83 2.80 1.70 -13.87
CA GLU A 83 2.69 1.97 -15.31
C GLU A 83 2.18 3.40 -15.59
N LEU A 84 1.22 3.90 -14.82
CA LEU A 84 0.72 5.28 -14.92
C LEU A 84 1.81 6.30 -14.62
N ILE A 85 2.55 6.11 -13.52
CA ILE A 85 3.66 6.99 -13.13
C ILE A 85 4.77 6.98 -14.20
N GLU A 86 5.14 5.80 -14.69
CA GLU A 86 6.15 5.66 -15.76
C GLU A 86 5.72 6.34 -17.06
N ALA A 87 4.43 6.23 -17.42
CA ALA A 87 3.88 6.92 -18.58
C ALA A 87 4.00 8.44 -18.39
N ALA A 88 3.59 8.96 -17.23
CA ALA A 88 3.66 10.39 -16.93
C ALA A 88 5.10 10.94 -17.03
N PHE A 89 6.08 10.23 -16.46
CA PHE A 89 7.50 10.57 -16.62
C PHE A 89 7.99 10.51 -18.07
N THR A 90 7.52 9.54 -18.84
CA THR A 90 7.96 9.34 -20.24
C THR A 90 7.38 10.40 -21.16
N VAL A 91 6.14 10.83 -20.91
CA VAL A 91 5.51 11.93 -21.65
C VAL A 91 6.10 13.29 -21.21
N GLY A 92 6.67 13.36 -19.99
CA GLY A 92 7.21 14.59 -19.41
C GLY A 92 6.13 15.48 -18.83
N THR A 93 5.01 14.89 -18.40
CA THR A 93 3.89 15.59 -17.77
C THR A 93 4.08 15.83 -16.29
N ILE A 94 4.98 15.07 -15.67
CA ILE A 94 5.48 15.28 -14.31
C ILE A 94 7.00 15.15 -14.34
N ASP A 95 7.67 15.79 -13.39
CA ASP A 95 9.05 15.52 -13.05
C ASP A 95 9.18 14.83 -11.67
N ILE A 96 10.42 14.67 -11.21
CA ILE A 96 10.70 13.98 -9.96
C ILE A 96 10.27 14.83 -8.75
N ASP A 97 10.40 16.15 -8.85
CA ASP A 97 10.07 17.08 -7.76
C ASP A 97 8.54 17.07 -7.55
N ASP A 98 7.75 17.06 -8.63
CA ASP A 98 6.29 16.91 -8.57
C ASP A 98 5.87 15.64 -7.78
N LEU A 99 6.57 14.52 -8.01
CA LEU A 99 6.27 13.26 -7.33
C LEU A 99 6.73 13.27 -5.87
N LEU A 100 7.86 13.90 -5.59
CA LEU A 100 8.43 13.99 -4.24
C LEU A 100 7.58 14.89 -3.34
N ASP A 101 7.08 16.01 -3.86
CA ASP A 101 6.16 16.90 -3.15
C ASP A 101 4.91 16.14 -2.68
N GLU A 102 4.35 15.30 -3.55
CA GLU A 102 3.18 14.46 -3.22
C GLU A 102 3.47 13.38 -2.18
N ILE A 103 4.69 12.82 -2.18
CA ILE A 103 5.12 11.87 -1.15
C ILE A 103 5.38 12.58 0.19
N GLU A 104 5.90 13.80 0.16
CA GLU A 104 6.12 14.62 1.35
C GLU A 104 4.78 14.98 2.01
N ASP A 105 3.80 15.41 1.20
CA ASP A 105 2.45 15.77 1.64
C ASP A 105 1.68 14.55 2.19
N ASP A 106 1.75 13.40 1.51
CA ASP A 106 1.18 12.14 1.99
C ASP A 106 2.19 10.98 1.87
N ASN A 107 2.81 10.66 3.01
CA ASN A 107 3.70 9.50 3.14
C ASN A 107 3.04 8.14 2.82
N ASN A 108 1.71 8.07 2.68
CA ASN A 108 0.97 6.88 2.25
C ASN A 108 0.50 6.94 0.79
N PHE A 109 0.82 7.99 0.05
CA PHE A 109 0.41 8.20 -1.33
C PHE A 109 0.73 6.99 -2.21
N LEU A 110 1.96 6.47 -2.08
CA LEU A 110 2.43 5.26 -2.75
C LEU A 110 2.80 4.18 -1.74
N ASN A 111 2.47 2.94 -2.06
CA ASN A 111 2.91 1.82 -1.24
C ASN A 111 4.40 1.50 -1.44
N ALA A 112 4.97 0.80 -0.45
CA ALA A 112 6.37 0.40 -0.42
C ALA A 112 6.84 -0.39 -1.66
N TRP A 113 5.96 -1.15 -2.32
CA TRP A 113 6.34 -1.90 -3.52
C TRP A 113 6.54 -0.96 -4.71
N VAL A 114 5.63 -0.02 -4.94
CA VAL A 114 5.74 0.96 -6.03
C VAL A 114 7.01 1.82 -5.86
N ILE A 115 7.26 2.32 -4.65
CA ILE A 115 8.49 3.10 -4.35
C ILE A 115 9.75 2.28 -4.67
N LYS A 116 9.79 1.00 -4.27
CA LYS A 116 10.94 0.12 -4.59
C LYS A 116 11.15 -0.06 -6.07
N GLU A 117 10.08 -0.20 -6.84
CA GLU A 117 10.18 -0.36 -8.30
C GLU A 117 10.63 0.94 -8.97
N LEU A 118 10.15 2.10 -8.51
CA LEU A 118 10.64 3.41 -8.98
C LEU A 118 12.14 3.59 -8.70
N VAL A 119 12.62 3.16 -7.53
CA VAL A 119 14.06 3.13 -7.21
C VAL A 119 14.83 2.20 -8.15
N LYS A 120 14.33 0.97 -8.38
CA LYS A 120 14.98 0.02 -9.31
C LYS A 120 15.05 0.56 -10.74
N LYS A 121 14.02 1.31 -11.16
CA LYS A 121 13.92 1.96 -12.47
C LYS A 121 14.68 3.28 -12.57
N GLN A 122 15.34 3.70 -11.48
CA GLN A 122 16.11 4.95 -11.41
C GLN A 122 15.27 6.22 -11.67
N ARG A 123 13.98 6.18 -11.33
CA ARG A 123 13.10 7.36 -11.37
C ARG A 123 13.28 8.26 -10.15
N LEU A 124 13.57 7.63 -9.02
CA LEU A 124 14.00 8.28 -7.78
C LEU A 124 15.02 7.39 -7.09
N ASN A 125 15.67 7.88 -6.06
CA ASN A 125 16.59 7.14 -5.23
C ASN A 125 16.30 7.36 -3.74
N TYR A 126 16.91 6.57 -2.85
CA TYR A 126 16.62 6.65 -1.42
C TYR A 126 17.06 7.97 -0.76
N ARG A 127 18.00 8.70 -1.36
CA ARG A 127 18.41 10.02 -0.86
C ARG A 127 17.34 11.07 -1.11
N ASP A 128 16.65 11.00 -2.25
CA ASP A 128 15.53 11.88 -2.55
C ASP A 128 14.46 11.78 -1.44
N LEU A 129 14.22 10.57 -0.92
CA LEU A 129 13.33 10.33 0.22
C LEU A 129 13.87 10.91 1.55
N GLU A 130 15.18 10.85 1.78
CA GLU A 130 15.79 11.52 2.94
C GLU A 130 15.68 13.04 2.85
N ASP A 131 15.83 13.60 1.64
CA ASP A 131 15.84 15.04 1.39
C ASP A 131 14.46 15.66 1.64
N ILE A 132 13.36 14.94 1.37
CA ILE A 132 11.98 15.31 1.78
C ILE A 132 11.65 14.94 3.25
N GLY A 133 12.65 14.58 4.05
CA GLY A 133 12.49 14.40 5.50
C GLY A 133 12.04 13.01 5.98
N ILE A 134 11.97 12.00 5.10
CA ILE A 134 11.71 10.62 5.54
C ILE A 134 12.93 10.10 6.31
N LYS A 135 12.69 9.66 7.55
CA LYS A 135 13.77 9.28 8.46
C LYS A 135 14.58 8.08 7.92
N PRO A 136 15.91 8.06 8.09
CA PRO A 136 16.78 6.99 7.59
C PRO A 136 16.36 5.58 8.05
N ASN A 137 15.87 5.43 9.28
CA ASN A 137 15.41 4.13 9.79
C ASN A 137 14.18 3.59 9.02
N PHE A 138 13.29 4.47 8.53
CA PHE A 138 12.16 4.07 7.67
C PHE A 138 12.67 3.64 6.30
N ILE A 139 13.61 4.39 5.74
CA ILE A 139 14.20 4.10 4.43
C ILE A 139 14.98 2.78 4.46
N GLN A 140 15.75 2.51 5.50
CA GLN A 140 16.42 1.22 5.70
C GLN A 140 15.41 0.07 5.79
N LYS A 141 14.32 0.27 6.53
CA LYS A 141 13.24 -0.72 6.66
C LYS A 141 12.52 -0.94 5.33
N LEU A 142 12.28 0.13 4.57
CA LEU A 142 11.73 0.12 3.23
C LEU A 142 12.67 -0.67 2.31
N ALA A 143 13.94 -0.29 2.18
CA ALA A 143 14.92 -0.94 1.32
C ALA A 143 15.12 -2.42 1.63
N GLY A 144 14.97 -2.82 2.89
CA GLY A 144 15.05 -4.22 3.32
C GLY A 144 13.93 -5.11 2.77
N ASN A 145 14.19 -6.42 2.79
CA ASN A 145 13.17 -7.44 2.55
C ASN A 145 12.42 -7.75 3.85
N VAL A 146 11.46 -6.88 4.21
CA VAL A 146 10.62 -7.13 5.38
C VAL A 146 9.40 -7.93 4.96
N GLN A 147 9.30 -9.17 5.44
CA GLN A 147 8.07 -9.94 5.33
C GLN A 147 7.07 -9.48 6.39
N ARG A 148 5.82 -9.27 5.99
CA ARG A 148 4.73 -9.04 6.93
C ARG A 148 4.44 -10.32 7.69
N THR A 149 4.12 -10.18 8.98
CA THR A 149 3.63 -11.31 9.76
C THR A 149 2.28 -11.74 9.22
N ARG A 150 2.21 -12.98 8.73
CA ARG A 150 0.96 -13.64 8.34
C ARG A 150 0.50 -14.56 9.45
N PHE A 151 -0.80 -14.54 9.73
CA PHE A 151 -1.40 -15.38 10.75
C PHE A 151 -2.23 -16.47 10.09
N ASP A 152 -2.15 -17.66 10.66
CA ASP A 152 -2.90 -18.82 10.17
C ASP A 152 -4.37 -18.69 10.55
N VAL A 153 -5.26 -19.22 9.72
CA VAL A 153 -6.69 -19.29 10.01
C VAL A 153 -6.87 -20.27 11.18
N PRO A 154 -7.46 -19.83 12.30
CA PRO A 154 -7.61 -20.70 13.45
C PRO A 154 -8.80 -21.66 13.25
N GLU A 155 -8.86 -22.72 14.05
CA GLU A 155 -10.03 -23.62 14.07
C GLU A 155 -11.29 -22.86 14.49
N SER A 156 -12.48 -23.31 14.10
CA SER A 156 -13.71 -22.62 14.52
C SER A 156 -13.98 -22.87 16.01
N ILE A 157 -14.30 -21.81 16.76
CA ILE A 157 -14.73 -21.90 18.16
C ILE A 157 -16.26 -21.90 18.25
N SER A 158 -16.79 -22.77 19.10
CA SER A 158 -18.23 -22.87 19.39
C SER A 158 -18.62 -22.25 20.73
N GLU A 159 -17.64 -21.93 21.58
CA GLU A 159 -17.81 -21.22 22.84
C GLU A 159 -16.48 -20.58 23.26
N ILE A 160 -16.53 -19.64 24.22
CA ILE A 160 -15.34 -19.17 24.91
C ILE A 160 -14.83 -20.30 25.81
N SER A 161 -13.57 -20.68 25.62
CA SER A 161 -12.95 -21.83 26.30
C SER A 161 -12.78 -21.59 27.80
N ARG A 162 -12.48 -20.34 28.17
CA ARG A 162 -12.20 -19.95 29.55
C ARG A 162 -13.46 -19.44 30.25
N LYS A 163 -13.86 -20.08 31.35
CA LYS A 163 -14.97 -19.63 32.20
C LYS A 163 -14.49 -18.60 33.23
N GLU A 164 -15.40 -17.71 33.67
CA GLU A 164 -15.14 -16.69 34.72
C GLU A 164 -14.03 -15.68 34.38
N THR A 165 -14.02 -15.23 33.13
CA THR A 165 -13.06 -14.26 32.58
C THR A 165 -13.75 -12.94 32.21
N THR A 166 -12.99 -11.85 32.16
CA THR A 166 -13.47 -10.60 31.55
C THR A 166 -13.30 -10.69 30.04
N GLU A 167 -14.39 -10.63 29.31
CA GLU A 167 -14.40 -10.75 27.85
C GLU A 167 -14.30 -9.37 27.17
N VAL A 168 -13.42 -9.24 26.18
CA VAL A 168 -13.21 -8.00 25.41
C VAL A 168 -13.28 -8.30 23.92
N TYR A 169 -14.25 -7.69 23.24
CA TYR A 169 -14.53 -7.96 21.83
C TYR A 169 -14.04 -6.84 20.91
N PHE A 170 -13.17 -7.19 19.95
CA PHE A 170 -12.67 -6.31 18.92
C PHE A 170 -13.44 -6.56 17.62
N TRP A 171 -14.32 -5.62 17.25
CA TRP A 171 -15.20 -5.70 16.09
C TRP A 171 -15.24 -4.38 15.34
N GLY A 172 -15.58 -4.43 14.05
CA GLY A 172 -15.56 -3.25 13.18
C GLY A 172 -15.27 -3.60 11.73
N ILE A 173 -15.41 -2.61 10.84
CA ILE A 173 -15.24 -2.80 9.39
C ILE A 173 -13.82 -3.30 9.03
N PRO A 174 -13.63 -3.93 7.86
CA PRO A 174 -12.29 -4.28 7.37
C PRO A 174 -11.35 -3.07 7.37
N SER A 175 -10.07 -3.30 7.67
CA SER A 175 -9.02 -2.28 7.72
C SER A 175 -9.21 -1.17 8.78
N SER A 176 -10.11 -1.32 9.75
CA SER A 176 -10.30 -0.35 10.84
C SER A 176 -9.24 -0.37 11.94
N GLY A 177 -8.16 -1.15 11.81
CA GLY A 177 -7.06 -1.21 12.77
C GLY A 177 -7.25 -2.09 14.01
N LYS A 178 -8.23 -3.02 14.02
CA LYS A 178 -8.52 -3.91 15.17
C LYS A 178 -7.30 -4.70 15.65
N SER A 179 -6.71 -5.50 14.76
CA SER A 179 -5.54 -6.32 15.07
C SER A 179 -4.33 -5.47 15.44
N CYS A 180 -4.21 -4.26 14.86
CA CYS A 180 -3.16 -3.31 15.27
C CYS A 180 -3.37 -2.82 16.71
N ALA A 181 -4.58 -2.39 17.05
CA ALA A 181 -4.91 -1.93 18.41
C ALA A 181 -4.68 -3.04 19.44
N LEU A 182 -5.18 -4.24 19.15
CA LEU A 182 -4.99 -5.41 20.01
C LEU A 182 -3.51 -5.77 20.16
N GLY A 183 -2.75 -5.81 19.07
CA GLY A 183 -1.31 -6.11 19.13
C GLY A 183 -0.53 -5.11 19.96
N ALA A 184 -0.86 -3.82 19.86
CA ALA A 184 -0.28 -2.77 20.69
C ALA A 184 -0.65 -2.95 22.17
N ILE A 185 -1.92 -3.26 22.49
CA ILE A 185 -2.38 -3.52 23.85
C ILE A 185 -1.61 -4.71 24.45
N LEU A 186 -1.54 -5.83 23.75
CA LEU A 186 -0.83 -7.03 24.21
C LEU A 186 0.68 -6.77 24.36
N SER A 187 1.27 -5.97 23.49
CA SER A 187 2.69 -5.58 23.56
C SER A 187 2.99 -4.77 24.83
N VAL A 188 2.12 -3.81 25.16
CA VAL A 188 2.26 -3.00 26.38
C VAL A 188 1.91 -3.81 27.64
N ALA A 189 0.91 -4.69 27.57
CA ALA A 189 0.55 -5.54 28.70
C ALA A 189 1.67 -6.53 29.06
N GLY A 190 2.35 -7.10 28.05
CA GLY A 190 3.43 -8.06 28.22
C GLY A 190 4.79 -7.47 28.57
N ASN A 191 4.99 -6.15 28.46
CA ASN A 191 6.31 -5.53 28.67
C ASN A 191 6.60 -5.11 30.14
N GLY A 192 5.65 -5.33 31.06
CA GLY A 192 5.82 -5.00 32.48
C GLY A 192 5.49 -3.55 32.87
N GLN A 193 5.10 -2.69 31.94
CA GLN A 193 4.79 -1.27 32.24
C GLN A 193 3.43 -1.08 32.88
N VAL A 194 2.40 -1.82 32.43
CA VAL A 194 1.02 -1.68 32.90
C VAL A 194 0.63 -2.79 33.88
N ALA A 195 0.97 -4.03 33.57
CA ALA A 195 0.81 -5.17 34.47
C ALA A 195 2.19 -5.62 35.00
N LYS A 196 2.22 -6.20 36.20
CA LYS A 196 3.44 -6.77 36.77
C LYS A 196 3.90 -7.98 35.95
N THR A 197 2.95 -8.83 35.56
CA THR A 197 3.18 -9.96 34.65
C THR A 197 1.94 -10.23 33.81
N MET A 198 2.15 -10.79 32.63
CA MET A 198 1.11 -11.34 31.76
C MET A 198 1.40 -12.83 31.54
N THR A 199 0.45 -13.70 31.87
CA THR A 199 0.56 -15.15 31.68
C THR A 199 -0.43 -15.58 30.62
N LEU A 200 0.09 -16.10 29.50
CA LEU A 200 -0.71 -16.54 28.37
C LEU A 200 -1.32 -17.92 28.63
N ASP A 201 -2.58 -18.10 28.24
CA ASP A 201 -3.25 -19.41 28.29
C ASP A 201 -2.81 -20.26 27.09
N SER A 202 -2.07 -21.36 27.34
CA SER A 202 -1.58 -22.25 26.29
C SER A 202 -2.69 -23.05 25.59
N GLU A 203 -3.86 -23.16 26.22
CA GLU A 203 -4.96 -23.98 25.72
C GLU A 203 -5.95 -23.18 24.85
N CYS A 204 -5.82 -21.86 24.80
CA CYS A 204 -6.67 -21.03 23.96
C CYS A 204 -6.35 -21.19 22.46
N GLN A 205 -7.39 -21.11 21.63
CA GLN A 205 -7.29 -21.30 20.18
C GLN A 205 -6.35 -20.26 19.52
N GLY A 206 -6.29 -19.05 20.07
CA GLY A 206 -5.45 -17.96 19.59
C GLY A 206 -4.06 -17.88 20.22
N PHE A 207 -3.53 -18.92 20.88
CA PHE A 207 -2.24 -18.86 21.58
C PHE A 207 -1.06 -18.40 20.69
N ASP A 208 -0.92 -18.97 19.48
CA ASP A 208 0.15 -18.56 18.53
C ASP A 208 -0.03 -17.11 18.07
N TYR A 209 -1.28 -16.73 17.77
CA TYR A 209 -1.64 -15.37 17.38
C TYR A 209 -1.26 -14.35 18.47
N MET A 210 -1.60 -14.66 19.73
CA MET A 210 -1.29 -13.83 20.89
C MET A 210 0.21 -13.73 21.18
N ASN A 211 1.01 -14.75 20.86
CA ASN A 211 2.47 -14.68 21.00
C ASN A 211 3.13 -13.83 19.91
N ARG A 212 2.62 -13.89 18.68
CA ARG A 212 3.25 -13.28 17.49
C ARG A 212 2.77 -11.87 17.19
N LEU A 213 1.49 -11.56 17.41
CA LEU A 213 0.91 -10.25 17.15
C LEU A 213 1.62 -9.09 17.90
N PRO A 214 1.97 -9.24 19.20
CA PRO A 214 2.67 -8.18 19.94
C PRO A 214 4.09 -7.91 19.42
N GLN A 215 4.73 -8.92 18.81
CA GLN A 215 6.08 -8.82 18.26
C GLN A 215 6.14 -7.84 17.08
N CYS A 216 5.00 -7.57 16.42
CA CYS A 216 4.90 -6.52 15.41
C CYS A 216 5.14 -5.12 15.98
N PHE A 217 4.97 -4.95 17.30
CA PHE A 217 5.03 -3.66 18.01
C PHE A 217 6.22 -3.54 18.95
N LEU A 218 6.95 -4.63 19.19
CA LEU A 218 8.21 -4.59 19.96
C LEU A 218 9.25 -3.79 19.19
N SER A 219 9.36 -2.52 19.53
CA SER A 219 10.33 -1.61 18.94
C SER A 219 11.06 -0.89 20.05
N ASN A 220 12.35 -1.21 20.18
CA ASN A 220 13.33 -0.44 20.93
C ASN A 220 13.60 0.91 20.22
N GLY A 221 12.56 1.69 19.92
CA GLY A 221 12.64 2.92 19.12
C GLY A 221 12.85 2.69 17.61
N THR A 222 12.53 1.50 17.09
CA THR A 222 12.70 1.14 15.68
C THR A 222 11.40 1.20 14.88
N VAL A 223 11.50 1.24 13.55
CA VAL A 223 10.36 1.24 12.63
C VAL A 223 9.71 -0.15 12.57
N CYS A 224 8.41 -0.20 12.85
CA CYS A 224 7.60 -1.42 12.79
C CYS A 224 6.89 -1.58 11.45
N VAL A 225 6.57 -2.82 11.11
CA VAL A 225 5.65 -3.15 10.02
C VAL A 225 4.36 -3.67 10.64
N LEU A 226 3.26 -3.00 10.32
CA LEU A 226 1.94 -3.36 10.85
C LEU A 226 1.53 -4.76 10.37
N PRO A 227 0.81 -5.53 11.20
CA PRO A 227 0.28 -6.83 10.80
C PRO A 227 -0.64 -6.72 9.58
N GLU A 228 -0.73 -7.80 8.79
CA GLU A 228 -1.78 -7.89 7.77
C GLU A 228 -3.17 -7.91 8.42
N GLY A 229 -4.20 -7.56 7.65
CA GLY A 229 -5.58 -7.69 8.12
C GLY A 229 -5.91 -9.13 8.49
N THR A 230 -6.75 -9.30 9.51
CA THR A 230 -7.29 -10.59 9.95
C THR A 230 -7.80 -11.38 8.73
N PRO A 231 -7.38 -12.64 8.54
CA PRO A 231 -7.88 -13.45 7.43
C PRO A 231 -9.41 -13.49 7.41
N THR A 232 -9.99 -13.51 6.21
CA THR A 232 -11.45 -13.45 6.01
C THR A 232 -12.12 -14.60 6.78
N MET A 233 -13.08 -14.26 7.66
CA MET A 233 -13.88 -15.20 8.49
C MET A 233 -13.14 -15.85 9.66
N SER A 234 -11.98 -15.33 10.07
CA SER A 234 -11.31 -15.78 11.28
C SER A 234 -11.83 -15.06 12.52
N THR A 235 -12.00 -15.81 13.60
CA THR A 235 -12.20 -15.30 14.97
C THR A 235 -11.08 -15.88 15.82
N TYR A 236 -10.30 -15.03 16.46
CA TYR A 236 -9.24 -15.45 17.37
C TYR A 236 -9.68 -15.22 18.81
N GLU A 237 -9.65 -16.28 19.61
CA GLU A 237 -9.87 -16.22 21.06
C GLU A 237 -8.54 -16.31 21.81
N MET A 238 -8.27 -15.32 22.65
CA MET A 238 -6.98 -15.14 23.31
C MET A 238 -7.19 -14.99 24.82
N GLY A 239 -6.91 -16.05 25.56
CA GLY A 239 -7.00 -16.06 27.03
C GLY A 239 -5.66 -15.72 27.67
N PHE A 240 -5.66 -14.83 28.67
CA PHE A 240 -4.47 -14.54 29.48
C PHE A 240 -4.84 -13.98 30.86
N ASP A 241 -3.88 -14.04 31.77
CA ASP A 241 -3.96 -13.45 33.10
C ASP A 241 -3.04 -12.23 33.20
N LEU A 242 -3.59 -11.13 33.72
CA LEU A 242 -2.79 -9.98 34.15
C LEU A 242 -2.64 -10.01 35.66
N THR A 243 -1.40 -10.00 36.15
CA THR A 243 -1.13 -9.76 37.57
C THR A 243 -0.82 -8.29 37.76
N ASP A 244 -1.57 -7.61 38.64
CA ASP A 244 -1.31 -6.21 38.94
C ASP A 244 -0.19 -6.02 39.98
N GLN A 245 0.08 -4.76 40.34
CA GLN A 245 1.13 -4.42 41.32
C GLN A 245 0.81 -4.84 42.76
N LYS A 246 -0.44 -5.25 43.04
CA LYS A 246 -0.90 -5.76 44.33
C LYS A 246 -1.01 -7.29 44.34
N ASP A 247 -0.45 -7.97 43.34
CA ASP A 247 -0.50 -9.42 43.16
C ASP A 247 -1.93 -9.97 42.98
N LEU A 248 -2.88 -9.13 42.54
CA LEU A 248 -4.20 -9.61 42.13
C LEU A 248 -4.16 -10.08 40.68
N VAL A 249 -4.76 -11.25 40.45
CA VAL A 249 -4.87 -11.87 39.12
C VAL A 249 -6.19 -11.49 38.49
N HIS A 250 -6.13 -11.00 37.25
CA HIS A 250 -7.27 -10.57 36.45
C HIS A 250 -7.33 -11.42 35.18
N PRO A 251 -8.23 -12.42 35.13
CA PRO A 251 -8.46 -13.23 33.93
C PRO A 251 -9.14 -12.42 32.84
N ILE A 252 -8.54 -12.39 31.65
CA ILE A 252 -9.04 -11.68 30.48
C ILE A 252 -9.08 -12.62 29.28
N THR A 253 -10.14 -12.49 28.48
CA THR A 253 -10.25 -13.14 27.17
C THR A 253 -10.57 -12.10 26.11
N CYS A 254 -9.63 -11.90 25.18
CA CYS A 254 -9.83 -11.02 24.02
C CYS A 254 -10.32 -11.82 22.81
N ILE A 255 -11.28 -11.26 22.07
CA ILE A 255 -11.83 -11.84 20.85
C ILE A 255 -11.59 -10.88 19.68
N ASP A 256 -10.80 -11.28 18.67
CA ASP A 256 -10.58 -10.51 17.44
C ASP A 256 -11.46 -11.05 16.30
N PHE A 257 -12.43 -10.27 15.85
CA PHE A 257 -13.31 -10.62 14.74
C PHE A 257 -12.80 -10.10 13.41
N ALA A 258 -12.79 -10.95 12.38
CA ALA A 258 -12.61 -10.50 10.99
C ALA A 258 -13.67 -9.44 10.61
N GLY A 259 -13.23 -8.33 10.01
CA GLY A 259 -14.15 -7.23 9.67
C GLY A 259 -15.19 -7.59 8.61
N GLU A 260 -14.89 -8.61 7.79
CA GLU A 260 -15.81 -9.17 6.81
C GLU A 260 -17.05 -9.80 7.47
N LEU A 261 -16.94 -10.27 8.71
CA LEU A 261 -18.07 -10.81 9.46
C LEU A 261 -19.15 -9.73 9.66
N ILE A 262 -18.75 -8.52 10.08
CA ILE A 262 -19.65 -7.38 10.26
C ILE A 262 -20.29 -6.94 8.93
N LYS A 263 -19.49 -6.92 7.86
CA LYS A 263 -19.99 -6.60 6.51
C LYS A 263 -21.04 -7.61 6.05
N CYS A 264 -20.88 -8.88 6.40
CA CYS A 264 -21.81 -9.94 6.03
C CYS A 264 -23.08 -9.89 6.87
N MET A 265 -22.98 -9.66 8.18
CA MET A 265 -24.14 -9.36 9.04
C MET A 265 -24.97 -8.21 8.46
N TYR A 266 -24.32 -7.09 8.14
CA TYR A 266 -24.99 -5.94 7.54
C TYR A 266 -25.71 -6.29 6.23
N LYS A 267 -25.05 -7.01 5.32
CA LYS A 267 -25.68 -7.46 4.06
C LYS A 267 -26.88 -8.36 4.30
N THR A 268 -26.79 -9.30 5.24
CA THR A 268 -27.88 -10.19 5.61
C THR A 268 -29.07 -9.41 6.14
N PHE A 269 -28.85 -8.49 7.10
CA PHE A 269 -29.92 -7.62 7.62
C PHE A 269 -30.53 -6.72 6.53
N ALA A 270 -29.70 -6.23 5.60
CA ALA A 270 -30.13 -5.42 4.46
C ALA A 270 -30.74 -6.23 3.30
N LYS A 271 -30.91 -7.56 3.44
CA LYS A 271 -31.38 -8.47 2.38
C LYS A 271 -30.58 -8.37 1.08
N LYS A 272 -29.29 -8.06 1.18
CA LYS A 272 -28.36 -7.97 0.05
C LYS A 272 -27.68 -9.33 -0.18
N PRO A 273 -27.34 -9.68 -1.43
CA PRO A 273 -26.66 -10.94 -1.73
C PRO A 273 -25.29 -11.02 -1.06
N LEU A 274 -25.04 -12.17 -0.42
CA LEU A 274 -23.72 -12.58 0.06
C LEU A 274 -22.94 -13.18 -1.11
N THR A 275 -21.65 -12.88 -1.22
CA THR A 275 -20.76 -13.54 -2.18
C THR A 275 -20.46 -14.98 -1.71
N ASN A 276 -20.40 -15.94 -2.64
CA ASN A 276 -20.45 -17.40 -2.44
C ASN A 276 -19.44 -18.05 -1.44
N ARG A 277 -18.51 -17.30 -0.83
CA ARG A 277 -17.58 -17.84 0.17
C ARG A 277 -18.05 -17.68 1.62
N VAL A 278 -19.14 -16.94 1.88
CA VAL A 278 -19.43 -16.41 3.24
C VAL A 278 -20.68 -16.99 3.92
N SER A 279 -21.40 -17.94 3.31
CA SER A 279 -22.69 -18.39 3.85
C SER A 279 -22.60 -19.38 5.02
N SER A 280 -21.52 -20.16 5.13
CA SER A 280 -21.54 -21.37 5.96
C SER A 280 -21.09 -21.17 7.42
N SER A 281 -20.14 -20.28 7.69
CA SER A 281 -19.54 -20.14 9.02
C SER A 281 -20.23 -19.09 9.93
N MET A 282 -21.11 -18.24 9.37
CA MET A 282 -21.75 -17.13 10.12
C MET A 282 -22.81 -17.58 11.14
N PHE A 283 -23.48 -18.71 10.93
CA PHE A 283 -24.66 -19.06 11.72
C PHE A 283 -24.34 -19.69 13.08
N HIS A 284 -23.11 -20.16 13.31
CA HIS A 284 -22.77 -20.84 14.57
C HIS A 284 -22.41 -19.88 15.72
N PHE A 285 -21.90 -18.68 15.43
CA PHE A 285 -21.39 -17.80 16.49
C PHE A 285 -22.44 -16.82 17.05
N LEU A 286 -23.49 -16.49 16.29
CA LEU A 286 -24.54 -15.52 16.69
C LEU A 286 -25.66 -16.12 17.56
N ILE A 287 -25.54 -17.39 17.97
CA ILE A 287 -26.51 -18.08 18.84
C ILE A 287 -25.95 -18.28 20.27
N LEU A 288 -24.73 -17.82 20.56
CA LEU A 288 -24.23 -17.63 21.92
C LEU A 288 -24.65 -16.25 22.43
#